data_AF-A0A6M4ART7-F1
#
_entry.id   AF-A0A6M4ART7-F1
#
_cell.length_a   1.000
_cell.length_b   1.000
_cell.length_c   1.000
_cell.angle_alpha   90.00
_cell.angle_beta   90.00
_cell.angle_gamma   90.00
#
_symmetry.space_group_name_H-M   'P 1'
#
loop_
_entity.id
_entity.type
_entity.pdbx_description
1 polymer ?
#
loop_
_entity_poly.entity_id
_entity_poly.type
_entity_poly.pdbx_seq_one_letter_code
_entity_poly.pdbx_strand_id
1 'polypeptide(L)'
;MPFEALDYVGPTVTPKAKAVPIDGVRVTAQRLGLKVRGNEPQKFVRYIRIDIGKKLAKDMALHGQQLLCSVLFGIGTDAGKIRIAVDATAGRFTAKANKKGEWFLTINEATADGLFALEFPTFCVLDIRPHCSDRQPPSITFSASAEMLEAD
;
A
#
# COMPACT_ATOMS: atom_id res chain seq x y z
N MET A 1 11.46 -5.87 -17.93
CA MET A 1 10.15 -6.05 -17.25
C MET A 1 9.71 -4.67 -16.77
N PRO A 2 8.45 -4.25 -16.93
CA PRO A 2 8.04 -2.86 -16.67
C PRO A 2 7.66 -2.59 -15.21
N PHE A 3 8.13 -3.39 -14.24
CA PHE A 3 7.84 -3.19 -12.81
C PHE A 3 9.08 -3.48 -11.97
N GLU A 4 9.30 -2.69 -10.92
CA GLU A 4 10.40 -2.81 -9.96
C GLU A 4 9.85 -2.98 -8.53
N ALA A 5 10.44 -3.89 -7.75
CA ALA A 5 9.97 -4.21 -6.40
C ALA A 5 10.47 -3.17 -5.39
N LEU A 6 9.57 -2.67 -4.56
CA LEU A 6 9.91 -1.73 -3.50
C LEU A 6 10.49 -2.47 -2.28
N ASP A 7 11.48 -1.85 -1.65
CA ASP A 7 12.06 -2.32 -0.40
C ASP A 7 11.24 -1.88 0.80
N TYR A 8 10.91 -2.80 1.70
CA TYR A 8 10.26 -2.46 2.96
C TYR A 8 11.27 -2.00 3.99
N VAL A 9 11.06 -0.81 4.55
CA VAL A 9 11.79 -0.29 5.70
C VAL A 9 10.80 -0.16 6.87
N GLY A 10 11.09 -0.73 8.05
CA GLY A 10 10.14 -0.73 9.19
C GLY A 10 9.96 0.65 9.89
N PRO A 11 9.14 0.79 10.96
CA PRO A 11 8.03 -0.03 11.43
C PRO A 11 6.65 0.54 11.02
N THR A 12 5.68 -0.35 10.87
CA THR A 12 4.31 -0.06 10.42
C THR A 12 3.36 0.10 11.63
N VAL A 13 2.99 1.34 11.97
CA VAL A 13 1.87 1.58 12.88
C VAL A 13 0.56 1.43 12.10
N THR A 14 -0.49 0.90 12.72
CA THR A 14 -1.81 0.69 12.10
C THR A 14 -2.79 1.79 12.53
N PRO A 15 -3.15 2.73 11.63
CA PRO A 15 -4.17 3.74 11.90
C PRO A 15 -5.59 3.18 11.87
N LYS A 16 -6.60 3.98 12.22
CA LYS A 16 -8.01 3.59 12.04
C LYS A 16 -8.44 3.82 10.58
N ALA A 17 -8.95 2.77 9.94
CA ALA A 17 -9.48 2.82 8.58
C ALA A 17 -10.77 3.68 8.52
N LYS A 18 -10.83 4.61 7.56
CA LYS A 18 -12.07 5.27 7.08
C LYS A 18 -12.66 4.42 5.94
N ALA A 19 -13.89 4.71 5.50
CA ALA A 19 -14.60 3.90 4.49
C ALA A 19 -13.73 3.55 3.27
N VAL A 20 -13.63 2.26 2.96
CA VAL A 20 -12.90 1.69 1.82
C VAL A 20 -13.94 1.15 0.83
N PRO A 21 -13.80 1.39 -0.49
CA PRO A 21 -14.67 0.78 -1.47
C PRO A 21 -14.60 -0.76 -1.37
N ILE A 22 -15.74 -1.45 -1.48
CA ILE A 22 -15.80 -2.90 -1.24
C ILE A 22 -14.93 -3.69 -2.22
N ASP A 23 -14.87 -3.27 -3.48
CA ASP A 23 -14.10 -3.85 -4.59
C ASP A 23 -13.04 -2.90 -5.15
N GLY A 24 -12.54 -1.99 -4.31
CA GLY A 24 -11.54 -1.02 -4.70
C GLY A 24 -10.40 -0.90 -3.70
N VAL A 25 -9.55 0.08 -3.96
CA VAL A 25 -8.44 0.48 -3.12
C VAL A 25 -8.64 1.93 -2.71
N ARG A 26 -8.25 2.25 -1.48
CA ARG A 26 -8.13 3.61 -0.98
C ARG A 26 -6.68 3.87 -0.63
N VAL A 27 -6.13 4.99 -1.11
CA VAL A 27 -4.75 5.41 -0.85
C VAL A 27 -4.77 6.72 -0.07
N THR A 28 -4.02 6.76 1.04
CA THR A 28 -4.01 7.90 1.97
C THR A 28 -2.57 8.21 2.39
N ALA A 29 -2.13 9.45 2.21
CA ALA A 29 -0.96 9.98 2.88
C ALA A 29 -1.27 10.26 4.36
N GLN A 30 -0.43 9.76 5.28
CA GLN A 30 -0.65 9.95 6.71
C GLN A 30 0.65 10.33 7.43
N ARG A 31 0.47 11.10 8.51
CA ARG A 31 1.53 11.51 9.44
C ARG A 31 1.19 10.99 10.83
N LEU A 32 2.16 10.33 11.46
CA LEU A 32 2.04 9.87 12.83
C LEU A 32 3.02 10.64 13.71
N GLY A 33 2.51 11.30 14.75
CA GLY A 33 3.35 11.83 15.82
C GLY A 33 3.82 10.69 16.72
N LEU A 34 5.13 10.44 16.76
CA LEU A 34 5.72 9.55 17.76
C LEU A 34 5.81 10.31 19.08
N LYS A 35 5.24 9.74 20.13
CA LYS A 35 5.51 10.20 21.49
C LYS A 35 6.92 9.75 21.86
N VAL A 36 7.85 10.68 21.86
CA VAL A 36 9.21 10.45 22.35
C VAL A 36 9.18 10.57 23.88
N ARG A 37 9.85 9.64 24.59
CA ARG A 37 10.05 9.76 26.04
C ARG A 37 11.15 10.80 26.29
N GLY A 38 10.83 11.91 26.94
CA GLY A 38 11.80 12.95 27.32
C GLY A 38 11.50 14.32 26.70
N ASN A 39 12.47 15.23 26.77
CA ASN A 39 12.39 16.62 26.30
C ASN A 39 12.78 16.77 24.81
N GLU A 40 12.70 15.68 24.03
CA GLU A 40 13.04 15.69 22.60
C GLU A 40 11.88 16.24 21.75
N PRO A 41 12.18 16.93 20.64
CA PRO A 41 11.15 17.43 19.74
C PRO A 41 10.31 16.27 19.19
N GLN A 42 9.00 16.49 19.10
CA GLN A 42 8.04 15.50 18.61
C GLN A 42 8.45 15.02 17.22
N LYS A 43 8.89 13.75 17.11
CA LYS A 43 9.25 13.16 15.83
C LYS A 43 7.98 12.76 15.10
N PHE A 44 7.87 13.17 13.84
CA PHE A 44 6.78 12.75 12.97
C PHE A 44 7.30 11.76 11.95
N VAL A 45 6.52 10.70 11.70
CA VAL A 45 6.78 9.73 10.64
C VAL A 45 5.69 9.87 9.60
N ARG A 46 6.10 10.03 8.34
CA ARG A 46 5.20 10.05 7.18
C ARG A 46 5.14 8.65 6.55
N TYR A 47 3.99 8.29 6.02
CA TYR A 47 3.78 7.03 5.32
C TYR A 47 2.54 7.10 4.45
N ILE A 48 2.51 6.25 3.44
CA ILE A 48 1.34 6.02 2.60
C ILE A 48 0.66 4.77 3.11
N ARG A 49 -0.64 4.86 3.32
CA ARG A 49 -1.49 3.73 3.66
C ARG A 49 -2.32 3.35 2.44
N ILE A 50 -2.29 2.06 2.10
CA ILE A 50 -3.11 1.48 1.05
C ILE A 50 -4.09 0.52 1.73
N ASP A 51 -5.38 0.85 1.66
CA ASP A 51 -6.48 0.01 2.14
C ASP A 51 -7.16 -0.70 0.96
N ILE A 52 -7.40 -2.00 1.09
CA ILE A 52 -7.98 -2.90 0.10
C ILE A 52 -9.37 -3.33 0.59
N GLY A 53 -10.36 -3.14 -0.27
CA GLY A 53 -11.75 -3.51 -0.03
C GLY A 53 -11.95 -4.98 0.28
N LYS A 54 -12.97 -5.30 1.10
CA LYS A 54 -13.26 -6.67 1.55
C LYS A 54 -13.50 -7.66 0.39
N LYS A 55 -14.20 -7.25 -0.67
CA LYS A 55 -14.46 -8.12 -1.84
C LYS A 55 -13.17 -8.29 -2.65
N LEU A 56 -12.47 -7.19 -2.94
CA LEU A 56 -11.20 -7.25 -3.66
C LEU A 56 -10.16 -8.12 -2.93
N ALA A 57 -10.08 -8.00 -1.60
CA ALA A 57 -9.18 -8.82 -0.79
C ALA A 57 -9.50 -10.31 -0.89
N LYS A 58 -10.78 -10.69 -0.91
CA LYS A 58 -11.20 -12.07 -1.16
C LYS A 58 -10.81 -12.54 -2.56
N ASP A 59 -11.01 -11.69 -3.56
CA ASP A 59 -10.68 -12.02 -4.96
C ASP A 59 -9.15 -12.16 -5.16
N MET A 60 -8.34 -11.48 -4.34
CA MET A 60 -6.88 -11.65 -4.26
C MET A 60 -6.42 -12.84 -3.41
N ALA A 61 -7.33 -13.65 -2.87
CA ALA A 61 -7.03 -14.72 -1.91
C ALA A 61 -6.28 -14.24 -0.66
N LEU A 62 -6.52 -13.00 -0.20
CA LEU A 62 -6.01 -12.52 1.08
C LEU A 62 -6.81 -13.16 2.23
N HIS A 63 -6.22 -14.18 2.84
CA HIS A 63 -6.81 -14.96 3.93
C HIS A 63 -5.97 -14.89 5.22
N GLY A 64 -6.62 -15.12 6.35
CA GLY A 64 -5.98 -15.06 7.67
C GLY A 64 -5.93 -13.66 8.27
N GLN A 65 -4.95 -13.42 9.16
CA GLN A 65 -4.79 -12.13 9.83
C GLN A 65 -3.71 -11.25 9.20
N GLN A 66 -2.71 -11.87 8.58
CA GLN A 66 -1.54 -11.21 8.02
C GLN A 66 -0.97 -12.04 6.88
N LEU A 67 -0.54 -11.38 5.81
CA LEU A 67 0.14 -11.99 4.68
C LEU A 67 1.28 -11.10 4.20
N LEU A 68 2.28 -11.73 3.59
CA LEU A 68 3.36 -11.04 2.90
C LEU A 68 2.90 -10.69 1.47
N CYS A 69 3.27 -9.48 1.05
CA CYS A 69 2.94 -8.92 -0.25
C CYS A 69 4.18 -8.25 -0.85
N SER A 70 4.23 -8.25 -2.17
CA SER A 70 5.19 -7.50 -2.96
C SER A 70 4.50 -6.25 -3.51
N VAL A 71 5.06 -5.08 -3.22
CA VAL A 71 4.62 -3.81 -3.84
C VAL A 71 5.61 -3.50 -4.95
N LEU A 72 5.07 -3.27 -6.14
CA LEU A 72 5.81 -3.10 -7.39
C LEU A 72 5.43 -1.76 -7.99
N PHE A 73 6.42 -0.95 -8.35
CA PHE A 73 6.21 0.31 -9.07
C PHE A 73 6.44 0.11 -10.56
N GLY A 74 5.52 0.60 -11.37
CA GLY A 74 5.59 0.51 -12.82
C GLY A 74 6.62 1.49 -13.41
N ILE A 75 7.38 1.02 -14.39
CA ILE A 75 8.40 1.77 -15.14
C ILE A 75 8.12 1.66 -16.64
N GLY A 76 8.66 2.60 -17.43
CA GLY A 76 8.48 2.62 -18.88
C GLY A 76 7.00 2.75 -19.27
N THR A 77 6.46 1.74 -19.96
CA THR A 77 5.05 1.73 -20.42
C THR A 77 4.02 1.63 -19.30
N ASP A 78 4.44 1.23 -18.10
CA ASP A 78 3.58 1.14 -16.92
C ASP A 78 3.88 2.22 -15.87
N ALA A 79 4.65 3.26 -16.24
CA ALA A 79 4.97 4.37 -15.36
C ALA A 79 3.72 4.96 -14.68
N GLY A 80 3.82 5.20 -13.36
CA GLY A 80 2.71 5.73 -12.55
C GLY A 80 1.71 4.67 -12.06
N LYS A 81 1.91 3.38 -12.38
CA LYS A 81 1.09 2.29 -11.85
C LYS A 81 1.74 1.65 -10.63
N ILE A 82 0.90 1.19 -9.71
CA ILE A 82 1.29 0.41 -8.54
C ILE A 82 0.67 -0.97 -8.69
N ARG A 83 1.49 -2.00 -8.52
CA ARG A 83 1.04 -3.39 -8.46
C ARG A 83 1.28 -3.96 -7.07
N ILE A 84 0.27 -4.63 -6.53
CA ILE A 84 0.37 -5.35 -5.26
C ILE A 84 0.13 -6.82 -5.55
N ALA A 85 1.11 -7.66 -5.27
CA ALA A 85 1.04 -9.10 -5.45
C ALA A 85 1.10 -9.80 -4.09
N VAL A 86 0.26 -10.83 -3.89
CA VAL A 86 0.35 -11.69 -2.70
C VAL A 86 1.59 -12.57 -2.86
N ASP A 87 2.58 -12.46 -1.98
CA ASP A 87 3.82 -13.21 -2.12
C ASP A 87 4.28 -13.69 -0.76
N ALA A 88 3.89 -14.92 -0.41
CA ALA A 88 4.20 -15.52 0.87
C ALA A 88 5.70 -15.83 1.04
N THR A 89 6.48 -15.87 -0.05
CA THR A 89 7.87 -16.33 -0.06
C THR A 89 8.89 -15.21 -0.14
N ALA A 90 8.62 -14.19 -0.97
CA ALA A 90 9.53 -13.09 -1.24
C ALA A 90 8.91 -11.71 -0.96
N GLY A 91 7.64 -11.66 -0.52
CA GLY A 91 6.96 -10.42 -0.15
C GLY A 91 7.64 -9.69 1.00
N ARG A 92 7.95 -8.41 0.81
CA ARG A 92 8.62 -7.55 1.79
C ARG A 92 7.63 -6.73 2.62
N PHE A 93 6.41 -6.54 2.13
CA PHE A 93 5.37 -5.77 2.81
C PHE A 93 4.44 -6.70 3.57
N THR A 94 4.05 -6.26 4.76
CA THR A 94 3.08 -6.97 5.57
C THR A 94 1.70 -6.35 5.39
N ALA A 95 0.80 -7.06 4.71
CA ALA A 95 -0.61 -6.71 4.65
C ALA A 95 -1.36 -7.34 5.83
N LYS A 96 -2.28 -6.59 6.44
CA LYS A 96 -3.04 -7.02 7.63
C LYS A 96 -4.53 -6.85 7.43
N ALA A 97 -5.30 -7.83 7.91
CA ALA A 97 -6.74 -7.73 7.99
C ALA A 97 -7.17 -6.83 9.15
N ASN A 98 -8.20 -6.01 8.95
CA ASN A 98 -8.87 -5.29 10.02
C ASN A 98 -10.15 -6.03 10.49
N LYS A 99 -10.78 -5.54 11.56
CA LYS A 99 -12.01 -6.15 12.14
C LYS A 99 -13.21 -6.16 11.18
N LYS A 100 -13.20 -5.35 10.11
CA LYS A 100 -14.26 -5.28 9.10
C LYS A 100 -14.01 -6.25 7.93
N GLY A 101 -12.84 -6.90 7.90
CA GLY A 101 -12.41 -7.76 6.79
C GLY A 101 -11.84 -6.98 5.59
N GLU A 102 -11.56 -5.69 5.76
CA GLU A 102 -10.74 -4.92 4.82
C GLU A 102 -9.27 -5.20 5.15
N TRP A 103 -8.41 -5.07 4.15
CA TRP A 103 -6.97 -5.28 4.32
C TRP A 103 -6.23 -3.96 4.16
N PHE A 104 -5.06 -3.84 4.77
CA PHE A 104 -4.23 -2.66 4.58
C PHE A 104 -2.75 -3.02 4.61
N LEU A 105 -1.96 -2.21 3.92
CA LEU A 105 -0.50 -2.19 4.00
C LEU A 105 0.00 -0.75 3.99
N THR A 106 1.26 -0.57 4.36
CA THR A 106 1.87 0.76 4.40
C THR A 106 3.20 0.78 3.66
N ILE A 107 3.43 1.89 2.97
CA ILE A 107 4.71 2.26 2.37
C ILE A 107 5.26 3.38 3.25
N ASN A 108 6.41 3.18 3.88
CA ASN A 108 6.96 4.21 4.77
C ASN A 108 7.68 5.31 3.96
N GLU A 109 8.07 6.38 4.64
CA GLU A 109 8.81 7.51 4.03
C GLU A 109 10.09 7.08 3.32
N ALA A 110 10.90 6.19 3.91
CA ALA A 110 12.15 5.75 3.31
C ALA A 110 11.95 4.94 2.01
N THR A 111 10.89 4.13 1.94
CA THR A 111 10.51 3.39 0.73
C THR A 111 9.93 4.32 -0.34
N ALA A 112 9.23 5.37 0.07
CA ALA A 112 8.58 6.32 -0.83
C ALA A 112 9.56 7.37 -1.40
N ASP A 113 10.74 7.51 -0.81
CA ASP A 113 11.74 8.52 -1.16
C ASP A 113 12.08 8.51 -2.65
N GLY A 114 11.95 9.67 -3.31
CA GLY A 114 12.15 9.85 -4.75
C GLY A 114 11.13 9.14 -5.67
N LEU A 115 10.14 8.44 -5.12
CA LEU A 115 9.13 7.69 -5.89
C LEU A 115 7.70 8.23 -5.72
N PHE A 116 7.35 8.65 -4.51
CA PHE A 116 6.03 9.15 -4.19
C PHE A 116 6.10 10.38 -3.28
N ALA A 117 5.24 11.36 -3.54
CA ALA A 117 4.94 12.39 -2.57
C ALA A 117 4.35 11.77 -1.30
N LEU A 118 4.63 12.39 -0.15
CA LEU A 118 4.12 11.97 1.15
C LEU A 118 3.00 12.90 1.68
N GLU A 119 2.60 13.88 0.88
CA GLU A 119 1.50 14.81 1.14
C GLU A 119 0.63 14.94 -0.12
N PHE A 120 -0.49 14.24 -0.16
CA PHE A 120 -1.43 14.29 -1.28
C PHE A 120 -2.88 14.03 -0.83
N PRO A 121 -3.89 14.49 -1.59
CA PRO A 121 -5.28 14.20 -1.29
C PRO A 121 -5.58 12.70 -1.29
N THR A 122 -6.37 12.23 -0.33
CA THR A 122 -6.85 10.85 -0.34
C THR A 122 -7.63 10.56 -1.62
N PHE A 123 -7.33 9.46 -2.29
CA PHE A 123 -8.08 9.01 -3.46
C PHE A 123 -8.51 7.54 -3.33
N CYS A 124 -9.51 7.18 -4.14
CA CYS A 124 -10.03 5.82 -4.24
C CYS A 124 -10.01 5.37 -5.69
N VAL A 125 -9.66 4.11 -5.91
CA VAL A 125 -9.74 3.45 -7.21
C VAL A 125 -10.78 2.34 -7.08
N LEU A 126 -11.80 2.39 -7.93
CA LEU A 126 -12.95 1.49 -7.91
C LEU A 126 -12.78 0.37 -8.95
N ASP A 127 -13.60 -0.67 -8.81
CA ASP A 127 -13.75 -1.74 -9.81
C ASP A 127 -12.43 -2.43 -10.23
N ILE A 128 -11.50 -2.57 -9.30
CA ILE A 128 -10.22 -3.23 -9.57
C ILE A 128 -10.48 -4.73 -9.71
N ARG A 129 -9.91 -5.34 -10.75
CA ARG A 129 -9.94 -6.79 -10.95
C ARG A 129 -8.57 -7.38 -10.68
N PRO A 130 -8.47 -8.44 -9.85
CA PRO A 130 -7.20 -9.13 -9.68
C PRO A 130 -6.80 -9.83 -10.98
N HIS A 131 -5.51 -9.73 -11.29
CA HIS A 131 -4.87 -10.54 -12.29
C HIS A 131 -4.40 -11.84 -11.65
N CYS A 132 -5.04 -12.94 -12.05
CA CYS A 132 -4.67 -14.30 -11.66
C CYS A 132 -4.09 -15.00 -12.89
N SER A 133 -2.89 -15.55 -12.76
CA SER A 133 -2.21 -16.31 -13.80
C SER A 133 -1.66 -17.58 -13.15
N ASP A 134 -1.70 -18.70 -13.85
CA ASP A 134 -1.29 -20.01 -13.31
C ASP A 134 0.18 -20.04 -12.83
N ARG A 135 0.99 -19.07 -13.25
CA ARG A 135 2.43 -18.98 -12.93
C ARG A 135 2.80 -17.76 -12.09
N GLN A 136 1.84 -16.90 -11.74
CA GLN A 136 2.10 -15.70 -10.96
C GLN A 136 1.13 -15.59 -9.79
N PRO A 137 1.60 -15.12 -8.63
CA PRO A 137 0.70 -14.90 -7.52
C PRO A 137 -0.39 -13.88 -7.88
N PRO A 138 -1.59 -13.99 -7.29
CA PRO A 138 -2.66 -13.03 -7.48
C PRO A 138 -2.16 -11.61 -7.22
N SER A 139 -2.44 -10.71 -8.16
CA SER A 139 -2.01 -9.32 -8.06
C SER A 139 -3.09 -8.35 -8.50
N ILE A 140 -3.06 -7.13 -7.97
CA ILE A 140 -3.87 -6.01 -8.45
C ILE A 140 -2.95 -4.93 -8.98
N THR A 141 -3.39 -4.22 -10.00
CA THR A 141 -2.68 -3.05 -10.53
C THR A 141 -3.64 -1.87 -10.59
N PHE A 142 -3.22 -0.72 -10.11
CA PHE A 142 -3.98 0.53 -10.18
C PHE A 142 -3.05 1.71 -10.47
N SER A 143 -3.61 2.83 -10.93
CA SER A 143 -2.83 4.04 -11.20
C SER A 143 -2.73 4.88 -9.93
N ALA A 144 -1.53 5.39 -9.64
CA ALA A 144 -1.35 6.44 -8.65
C ALA A 144 -1.99 7.75 -9.13
N SER A 145 -2.36 8.64 -8.21
CA SER A 145 -2.81 9.98 -8.61
C SER A 145 -1.62 10.83 -9.06
N ALA A 146 -1.89 11.89 -9.84
CA ALA A 146 -0.82 12.78 -10.30
C ALA A 146 -0.08 13.41 -9.11
N GLU A 147 -0.82 13.85 -8.10
CA GLU A 147 -0.30 14.47 -6.87
C GLU A 147 0.54 13.49 -6.03
N MET A 148 0.28 12.19 -6.13
CA MET A 148 1.11 11.17 -5.48
C MET A 148 2.44 10.97 -6.21
N LEU A 149 2.50 11.23 -7.52
CA LEU A 149 3.71 11.08 -8.35
C LEU A 149 4.54 12.37 -8.42
N GLU A 150 4.00 13.51 -8.00
CA GLU A 150 4.72 14.77 -7.80
C GLU A 150 5.60 14.69 -6.54
N ALA A 151 6.60 13.80 -6.55
CA ALA A 151 7.57 13.71 -5.46
C ALA A 151 8.33 15.04 -5.30
N ASP A 152 8.43 15.50 -4.04
CA ASP A 152 9.16 16.71 -3.63
C ASP A 152 10.69 16.57 -3.78
#